data_AF-A0A231H322-F1
#
_entry.id   AF-A0A231H322-F1
#
_cell.length_a   1.000
_cell.length_b   1.000
_cell.length_c   1.000
_cell.angle_alpha   90.00
_cell.angle_beta   90.00
_cell.angle_gamma   90.00
#
_symmetry.space_group_name_H-M   'P 1'
#
loop_
_entity.id
_entity.type
_entity.pdbx_description
1 polymer ?
#
loop_
_entity_poly.entity_id
_entity_poly.type
_entity_poly.pdbx_seq_one_letter_code
_entity_poly.pdbx_strand_id
1 'polypeptide(L)'
;MTEQGGNPPERADKDDHDLLTYSEVAVRLHEEVESLAQRARELAAAGESEELTRVEQRLAVLEAARDRNSRQPINDDNFEKFFGYKGFARRNV
;
A
#
# COMPACT_ATOMS: atom_id res chain seq x y z
N MET A 1 -18.08 -25.09 -43.87
CA MET A 1 -16.96 -25.08 -42.90
C MET A 1 -16.73 -23.62 -42.54
N THR A 2 -17.13 -23.24 -41.34
CA THR A 2 -17.24 -21.87 -40.83
C THR A 2 -16.21 -21.70 -39.73
N GLU A 3 -15.16 -20.90 -39.95
CA GLU A 3 -14.22 -20.48 -38.88
C GLU A 3 -13.81 -19.03 -39.19
N GLN A 4 -14.57 -18.07 -38.66
CA GLN A 4 -14.34 -17.34 -37.41
C GLN A 4 -13.39 -16.15 -37.59
N GLY A 5 -13.99 -14.96 -37.60
CA GLY A 5 -13.29 -13.69 -37.50
C GLY A 5 -12.66 -13.53 -36.11
N GLY A 6 -11.36 -13.26 -36.09
CA GLY A 6 -10.68 -12.78 -34.89
C GLY A 6 -10.92 -11.28 -34.76
N ASN A 7 -11.79 -10.87 -33.85
CA ASN A 7 -11.85 -9.49 -33.40
C ASN A 7 -10.47 -9.13 -32.79
N PRO A 8 -9.83 -8.01 -33.15
CA PRO A 8 -8.63 -7.57 -32.44
C PRO A 8 -8.94 -7.41 -30.94
N PRO A 9 -7.98 -7.68 -30.04
CA PRO A 9 -8.21 -7.59 -28.61
C PRO A 9 -8.59 -6.15 -28.23
N GLU A 10 -9.83 -5.96 -27.80
CA GLU A 10 -10.31 -4.70 -27.24
C GLU A 10 -9.66 -4.53 -25.87
N ARG A 11 -8.73 -3.56 -25.73
CA ARG A 11 -8.26 -3.14 -24.41
C ARG A 11 -9.43 -2.42 -23.75
N ALA A 12 -10.14 -3.13 -22.87
CA ALA A 12 -11.08 -2.53 -21.94
C ALA A 12 -10.41 -1.35 -21.23
N ASP A 13 -11.15 -0.25 -21.11
CA ASP A 13 -10.79 0.99 -20.44
C ASP A 13 -9.84 0.74 -19.27
N LYS A 14 -8.56 0.94 -19.54
CA LYS A 14 -7.58 1.06 -18.48
C LYS A 14 -7.87 2.43 -17.89
N ASP A 15 -8.61 2.47 -16.80
CA ASP A 15 -8.36 3.48 -15.79
C ASP A 15 -6.85 3.54 -15.63
N ASP A 16 -6.23 4.61 -16.11
CA ASP A 16 -4.80 4.83 -16.01
C ASP A 16 -4.46 4.88 -14.52
N HIS A 17 -4.13 3.71 -13.97
CA HIS A 17 -3.62 3.59 -12.63
C HIS A 17 -2.21 4.13 -12.67
N ASP A 18 -2.07 5.43 -12.42
CA ASP A 18 -0.78 6.04 -12.15
C ASP A 18 -0.07 5.22 -11.08
N LEU A 19 0.99 4.50 -11.49
CA LEU A 19 1.83 3.76 -10.58
C LEU A 19 2.58 4.77 -9.73
N LEU A 20 2.13 4.93 -8.49
CA LEU A 20 2.77 5.82 -7.54
C LEU A 20 4.21 5.35 -7.28
N THR A 21 5.14 6.30 -7.25
CA THR A 21 6.49 6.05 -6.74
C THR A 21 6.44 5.72 -5.26
N TYR A 22 7.47 5.05 -4.72
CA TYR A 22 7.53 4.72 -3.27
C TYR A 22 7.29 5.94 -2.36
N SER A 23 7.77 7.12 -2.76
CA SER A 23 7.57 8.36 -2.02
C SER A 23 6.11 8.81 -2.07
N GLU A 24 5.46 8.73 -3.23
CA GLU A 24 4.05 9.10 -3.40
C GLU A 24 3.10 8.11 -2.72
N VAL A 25 3.43 6.81 -2.73
CA VAL A 25 2.71 5.79 -1.94
C VAL A 25 2.78 6.12 -0.45
N ALA A 26 3.96 6.50 0.06
CA ALA A 26 4.12 6.84 1.47
C ALA A 26 3.29 8.07 1.87
N VAL A 27 3.25 9.10 1.00
CA VAL A 27 2.43 10.31 1.23
C VAL A 27 0.95 9.95 1.24
N ARG A 28 0.45 9.26 0.20
CA ARG A 28 -0.96 8.85 0.15
C ARG A 28 -1.37 7.96 1.32
N LEU A 29 -0.51 7.02 1.69
CA LEU A 29 -0.76 6.13 2.81
C LEU A 29 -0.83 6.89 4.13
N HIS A 30 0.00 7.92 4.30
CA HIS A 30 -0.05 8.78 5.47
C HIS A 30 -1.36 9.59 5.53
N GLU A 31 -1.76 10.23 4.44
CA GLU A 31 -3.01 10.99 4.34
C GLU A 31 -4.24 10.12 4.63
N GLU A 32 -4.27 8.90 4.07
CA GLU A 32 -5.35 7.93 4.27
C GLU A 32 -5.45 7.48 5.74
N VAL A 33 -4.31 7.21 6.39
CA VAL A 33 -4.26 6.85 7.81
C VAL A 33 -4.79 7.99 8.68
N GLU A 34 -4.38 9.24 8.44
CA GLU A 34 -4.87 10.41 9.18
C GLU A 34 -6.37 10.62 8.99
N SER A 35 -6.86 10.48 7.75
CA SER A 35 -8.30 10.59 7.44
C SER A 35 -9.13 9.54 8.17
N LEU A 36 -8.71 8.27 8.14
CA LEU A 36 -9.41 7.18 8.83
C LEU A 36 -9.32 7.30 10.35
N ALA A 37 -8.19 7.76 10.90
CA ALA A 37 -8.06 8.02 12.33
C ALA A 37 -8.98 9.16 12.80
N GLN A 38 -9.16 10.20 11.99
CA GLN A 38 -10.16 11.23 12.25
C GLN A 38 -11.59 10.66 12.19
N ARG A 39 -11.89 9.83 11.19
CA ARG A 39 -13.20 9.20 11.05
C ARG A 39 -13.52 8.25 12.21
N ALA A 40 -12.55 7.49 12.69
CA ALA A 40 -12.70 6.64 13.87
C ALA A 40 -13.07 7.46 15.13
N ARG A 41 -12.42 8.62 15.33
CA ARG A 41 -12.73 9.52 16.44
C ARG A 41 -14.16 10.06 16.37
N GLU A 42 -14.64 10.40 15.18
CA GLU A 42 -16.02 10.84 14.96
C GLU A 42 -17.04 9.74 15.25
N LEU A 43 -16.79 8.52 14.75
CA LEU A 43 -17.67 7.37 14.97
C LEU A 43 -17.71 6.94 16.44
N ALA A 44 -16.57 7.01 17.13
CA ALA A 44 -16.49 6.79 18.57
C ALA A 44 -17.30 7.82 19.35
N ALA A 45 -17.25 9.10 18.96
CA ALA A 45 -18.06 10.15 19.57
C ALA A 45 -19.56 10.01 19.28
N ALA A 46 -19.92 9.47 18.10
CA ALA A 46 -21.30 9.22 17.70
C ALA A 46 -21.89 7.92 18.30
N GLY A 47 -21.06 7.04 18.85
CA GLY A 47 -21.49 5.74 19.40
C GLY A 47 -21.80 4.69 18.35
N GLU A 48 -21.32 4.85 17.12
CA GLU A 48 -21.55 3.92 16.00
C GLU A 48 -20.55 2.75 16.05
N SER A 49 -20.82 1.75 16.88
CA SER A 49 -19.88 0.68 17.22
C SER A 49 -19.49 -0.25 16.06
N GLU A 50 -20.43 -0.56 15.16
CA GLU A 50 -20.15 -1.47 14.04
C GLU A 50 -19.26 -0.81 12.98
N GLU A 51 -19.58 0.42 12.59
CA GLU A 51 -18.78 1.20 11.64
C GLU A 51 -17.42 1.58 12.24
N LEU A 52 -17.35 1.88 13.54
CA LEU A 52 -16.09 2.09 14.25
C LEU A 52 -15.18 0.87 14.12
N THR A 53 -15.72 -0.33 14.40
CA THR A 53 -14.94 -1.58 14.32
C THR A 53 -14.37 -1.80 12.91
N ARG A 54 -15.15 -1.50 11.86
CA ARG A 54 -14.69 -1.62 10.46
C ARG A 54 -13.57 -0.63 10.14
N VAL A 55 -13.71 0.62 10.57
CA VAL A 55 -12.70 1.66 10.36
C VAL A 55 -11.42 1.34 11.11
N GLU A 56 -11.50 0.86 12.35
CA GLU A 56 -10.34 0.45 13.15
C GLU A 56 -9.58 -0.73 12.52
N GLN A 57 -10.29 -1.75 12.01
CA GLN A 57 -9.68 -2.86 11.29
C GLN A 57 -8.94 -2.38 10.04
N ARG A 58 -9.54 -1.44 9.28
CA ARG A 58 -8.91 -0.86 8.11
C ARG A 58 -7.67 -0.05 8.48
N LEU A 59 -7.76 0.76 9.53
CA LEU A 59 -6.65 1.55 10.05
C LEU A 59 -5.47 0.67 10.43
N ALA A 60 -5.70 -0.41 11.18
CA ALA A 60 -4.65 -1.36 11.56
C ALA A 60 -3.92 -1.99 10.35
N VAL A 61 -4.66 -2.32 9.28
CA VAL A 61 -4.05 -2.86 8.05
C VAL A 61 -3.15 -1.82 7.36
N LEU A 62 -3.59 -0.56 7.32
CA LEU A 62 -2.84 0.53 6.68
C LEU A 62 -1.64 0.96 7.51
N GLU A 63 -1.74 0.99 8.84
CA GLU A 63 -0.61 1.22 9.74
C GLU A 63 0.45 0.14 9.57
N ALA A 64 0.05 -1.15 9.53
CA ALA A 64 0.98 -2.24 9.25
C ALA A 64 1.62 -2.10 7.86
N ALA A 65 0.88 -1.61 6.87
CA ALA A 65 1.43 -1.31 5.54
C ALA A 65 2.41 -0.13 5.56
N ARG A 66 2.14 0.89 6.37
CA ARG A 66 3.00 2.05 6.57
C ARG A 66 4.31 1.63 7.21
N ASP A 67 4.24 0.80 8.24
CA ASP A 67 5.43 0.32 8.95
C ASP A 67 6.33 -0.51 8.03
N ARG A 68 5.74 -1.34 7.16
CA ARG A 68 6.48 -2.07 6.11
C ARG A 68 7.07 -1.17 5.01
N ASN A 69 6.38 -0.08 4.66
CA ASN A 69 6.86 0.89 3.66
C ASN A 69 7.80 1.96 4.25
N SER A 70 7.86 2.07 5.58
CA SER A 70 8.80 2.96 6.25
C SER A 70 10.21 2.56 5.83
N ARG A 71 11.02 3.55 5.45
CA ARG A 71 12.38 3.34 4.98
C ARG A 71 13.19 2.64 6.07
N GLN A 72 13.24 1.32 6.05
CA GLN A 72 14.22 0.55 6.77
C GLN A 72 15.56 0.86 6.09
N PRO A 73 16.53 1.47 6.78
CA PRO A 73 17.87 1.56 6.23
C PRO A 73 18.31 0.15 5.80
N ILE A 74 18.99 0.05 4.66
CA ILE A 74 19.58 -1.24 4.26
C ILE A 74 20.48 -1.68 5.42
N ASN A 75 20.17 -2.84 5.96
CA ASN A 75 20.88 -3.48 7.05
C ASN A 75 21.19 -4.90 6.62
N ASP A 76 22.07 -5.57 7.35
CA ASP A 76 22.55 -6.89 6.95
C ASP A 76 21.40 -7.92 6.88
N ASP A 77 20.39 -7.77 7.75
CA ASP A 77 19.20 -8.64 7.80
C ASP A 77 18.29 -8.47 6.57
N ASN A 78 18.23 -7.29 5.96
CA ASN A 78 17.42 -7.01 4.78
C ASN A 78 18.23 -7.00 3.47
N PHE A 79 19.56 -6.98 3.52
CA PHE A 79 20.46 -6.93 2.36
C PHE A 79 20.24 -8.11 1.41
N GLU A 80 20.29 -9.34 1.92
CA GLU A 80 20.14 -10.54 1.10
C GLU A 80 18.74 -10.60 0.46
N LYS A 81 17.71 -10.13 1.17
CA LYS A 81 16.34 -10.04 0.64
C LYS A 81 16.20 -9.01 -0.47
N PHE A 82 16.89 -7.88 -0.38
CA PHE A 82 16.84 -6.83 -1.41
C PHE A 82 17.66 -7.16 -2.66
N PHE A 83 18.82 -7.81 -2.50
CA PHE A 83 19.77 -8.01 -3.60
C PHE A 83 19.84 -9.46 -4.12
N GLY A 84 19.26 -10.44 -3.41
CA GLY A 84 19.22 -11.84 -3.84
C GLY A 84 20.54 -12.59 -3.73
N TYR A 85 21.53 -12.04 -3.03
CA TYR A 85 22.80 -12.69 -2.72
C TYR A 85 23.29 -12.28 -1.33
N LYS A 86 24.09 -13.14 -0.70
CA LYS A 86 24.70 -12.86 0.61
C LYS A 86 25.65 -11.67 0.53
N GLY A 87 25.40 -10.67 1.37
CA GLY A 87 26.25 -9.48 1.50
C GLY A 87 25.85 -8.65 2.71
N PHE A 88 26.63 -7.60 2.96
CA PHE A 88 26.45 -6.70 4.10
C PHE A 88 26.27 -5.27 3.59
N ALA A 89 25.45 -4.49 4.28
CA ALA A 89 25.22 -3.09 3.95
C ALA A 89 26.50 -2.29 4.25
N ARG A 90 27.20 -1.80 3.21
CA ARG A 90 28.36 -0.93 3.42
C ARG A 90 27.88 0.44 3.92
N ARG A 91 28.22 0.76 5.16
CA ARG A 91 28.04 2.09 5.75
C ARG A 91 29.31 2.90 5.52
N ASN A 92 29.22 4.03 4.84
CA ASN A 92 30.24 5.06 4.96
C ASN A 92 29.99 5.77 6.29
N VAL A 93 30.89 5.56 7.26
CA VAL A 93 30.99 6.37 8.48
C VAL A 93 31.55 7.75 8.16
#